data_AF-A0A7J0AHP8-F1
#
_entry.id   AF-A0A7J0AHP8-F1
#
_cell.length_a   1.000
_cell.length_b   1.000
_cell.length_c   1.000
_cell.angle_alpha   90.00
_cell.angle_beta   90.00
_cell.angle_gamma   90.00
#
_symmetry.space_group_name_H-M   'P 1'
#
loop_
_entity.id
_entity.type
_entity.pdbx_description
1 polymer ?
#
loop_
_entity_poly.entity_id
_entity_poly.type
_entity_poly.pdbx_seq_one_letter_code
_entity_poly.pdbx_strand_id
1 'polypeptide(L)'
;MIKDDYGRGYDLDYYDLYLRRHLRAHHFAEADDDVFIAARADASADVFVTARLDNDDYFTASEKAIETLCRGLEISPYDFISDILVNEFFEHLSLDDCSIELWTNTLLNELAPELKGTELSDEFLDTTEGVVFKLTVTGRIALFFEENGL
;
A
#
# COMPACT_ATOMS: atom_id res chain seq x y z
N MET A 1 -40.39 -5.39 8.85
CA MET A 1 -39.15 -5.49 9.63
C MET A 1 -38.26 -4.39 9.12
N ILE A 2 -38.04 -3.34 9.90
CA ILE A 2 -37.14 -2.24 9.54
C ILE A 2 -35.74 -2.84 9.54
N LYS A 3 -35.05 -2.87 8.41
CA LYS A 3 -33.61 -3.20 8.39
C LYS A 3 -32.91 -2.02 9.05
N ASP A 4 -32.29 -2.27 10.19
CA ASP A 4 -31.50 -1.26 10.89
C ASP A 4 -30.30 -0.87 10.03
N ASP A 5 -30.40 0.27 9.37
CA ASP A 5 -29.34 0.88 8.55
C ASP A 5 -28.22 1.51 9.40
N TYR A 6 -28.39 1.51 10.73
CA TYR A 6 -27.44 2.07 11.67
C TYR A 6 -26.09 1.34 11.66
N GLY A 7 -26.07 0.01 11.51
CA GLY A 7 -24.81 -0.74 11.42
C GLY A 7 -23.99 -0.35 10.19
N ARG A 8 -24.66 -0.22 9.04
CA ARG A 8 -24.04 0.17 7.77
C ARG A 8 -23.39 1.55 7.85
N GLY A 9 -24.04 2.53 8.47
CA GLY A 9 -23.46 3.86 8.66
C GLY A 9 -22.18 3.86 9.51
N TYR A 10 -22.17 3.12 10.63
CA TYR A 10 -20.98 3.01 11.48
C TYR A 10 -19.83 2.25 10.82
N ASP A 11 -20.13 1.20 10.05
CA ASP A 11 -19.12 0.42 9.34
C ASP A 11 -18.46 1.24 8.22
N LEU A 12 -19.24 2.06 7.51
CA LEU A 12 -18.73 2.99 6.49
C LEU A 12 -17.76 4.01 7.09
N ASP A 13 -18.15 4.67 8.19
CA ASP A 13 -17.29 5.63 8.89
C ASP A 13 -15.99 4.97 9.42
N TYR A 14 -16.08 3.71 9.86
CA TYR A 14 -14.92 2.95 10.32
C TYR A 14 -13.96 2.62 9.17
N TYR A 15 -14.47 2.08 8.05
CA TYR A 15 -13.63 1.66 6.92
C TYR A 15 -13.03 2.86 6.17
N ASP A 16 -13.75 3.97 6.03
CA ASP A 16 -13.20 5.22 5.47
C ASP A 16 -12.02 5.72 6.32
N LEU A 17 -12.22 5.83 7.65
CA LEU A 17 -11.16 6.29 8.56
C LEU A 17 -9.96 5.33 8.57
N TYR A 18 -10.22 4.02 8.56
CA TYR A 18 -9.17 3.01 8.50
C TYR A 18 -8.33 3.20 7.23
N LEU A 19 -8.97 3.25 6.07
CA LEU A 19 -8.29 3.33 4.78
C LEU A 19 -7.49 4.63 4.65
N ARG A 20 -8.04 5.78 5.09
CA ARG A 20 -7.30 7.05 5.14
C ARG A 20 -6.01 6.96 5.94
N ARG A 21 -6.07 6.31 7.10
CA ARG A 21 -4.88 6.14 7.96
C ARG A 21 -3.86 5.24 7.29
N HIS A 22 -4.31 4.13 6.71
CA HIS A 22 -3.46 3.20 5.96
C HIS A 22 -2.76 3.90 4.80
N LEU A 23 -3.53 4.56 3.91
CA LEU A 23 -3.00 5.25 2.74
C LEU A 23 -1.97 6.31 3.11
N ARG A 24 -2.22 7.09 4.17
CA ARG A 24 -1.29 8.13 4.64
C ARG A 24 -0.03 7.55 5.29
N ALA A 25 -0.17 6.51 6.10
CA ALA A 25 0.98 5.87 6.76
C ALA A 25 1.95 5.26 5.75
N HIS A 26 1.43 4.78 4.62
CA HIS A 26 2.18 4.12 3.57
C HIS A 26 2.40 4.99 2.32
N HIS A 27 2.09 6.29 2.37
CA HIS A 27 2.34 7.23 1.28
C HIS A 27 1.70 6.85 -0.08
N PHE A 28 0.54 6.22 -0.07
CA PHE A 28 -0.22 5.93 -1.29
C PHE A 28 -0.74 7.23 -1.93
N ALA A 29 -0.75 7.28 -3.26
CA ALA A 29 -1.22 8.45 -4.02
C ALA A 29 -2.72 8.71 -3.81
N GLU A 30 -3.47 7.66 -3.49
CA GLU A 30 -4.91 7.68 -3.24
C GLU A 30 -5.29 8.28 -1.88
N ALA A 31 -4.32 8.66 -1.03
CA ALA A 31 -4.58 9.15 0.33
C ALA A 31 -5.50 10.37 0.41
N ASP A 32 -5.56 11.17 -0.66
CA ASP A 32 -6.42 12.34 -0.79
C ASP A 32 -7.51 12.16 -1.88
N ASP A 33 -7.68 10.96 -2.42
CA ASP A 33 -8.77 10.62 -3.35
C ASP A 33 -10.02 10.17 -2.58
N ASP A 34 -10.84 11.15 -2.20
CA ASP A 34 -12.10 10.91 -1.49
C ASP A 34 -13.06 9.98 -2.24
N VAL A 35 -13.02 9.96 -3.58
CA VAL A 35 -13.89 9.11 -4.39
C VAL A 35 -13.42 7.66 -4.32
N PHE A 36 -12.11 7.42 -4.44
CA PHE A 36 -11.51 6.11 -4.26
C PHE A 36 -11.80 5.55 -2.87
N ILE A 37 -11.57 6.37 -1.83
CA ILE A 37 -11.74 5.95 -0.43
C ILE A 37 -13.19 5.60 -0.13
N ALA A 38 -14.14 6.47 -0.54
CA ALA A 38 -15.56 6.20 -0.33
C ALA A 38 -16.01 4.92 -1.05
N ALA A 39 -15.59 4.73 -2.31
CA ALA A 39 -15.93 3.53 -3.07
C ALA A 39 -15.36 2.24 -2.44
N ARG A 40 -14.15 2.30 -1.88
CA ARG A 40 -13.51 1.17 -1.17
C ARG A 40 -14.19 0.89 0.17
N ALA A 41 -14.53 1.92 0.93
CA ALA A 41 -15.26 1.78 2.20
C ALA A 41 -16.66 1.17 1.98
N ASP A 42 -17.37 1.63 0.94
CA ASP A 42 -18.67 1.08 0.54
C ASP A 42 -18.57 -0.42 0.20
N ALA A 43 -17.59 -0.79 -0.64
CA ALA A 43 -17.38 -2.20 -1.01
C ALA A 43 -17.02 -3.07 0.20
N SER A 44 -16.19 -2.56 1.11
CA SER A 44 -15.82 -3.23 2.37
C SER A 44 -17.05 -3.45 3.27
N ALA A 45 -17.89 -2.42 3.44
CA ALA A 45 -19.11 -2.53 4.23
C ALA A 45 -20.11 -3.54 3.64
N ASP A 46 -20.23 -3.59 2.32
CA ASP A 46 -21.07 -4.60 1.65
C ASP A 46 -20.56 -6.03 1.88
N VAL A 47 -19.25 -6.24 1.87
CA VAL A 47 -18.64 -7.55 2.20
C VAL A 47 -18.90 -7.92 3.66
N PHE A 48 -18.74 -6.98 4.59
CA PHE A 48 -19.03 -7.20 5.99
C PHE A 48 -20.49 -7.62 6.21
N VAL A 49 -21.45 -6.86 5.66
CA VAL A 49 -22.88 -7.15 5.78
C VAL A 49 -23.21 -8.52 5.17
N THR A 50 -22.64 -8.83 4.01
CA THR A 50 -22.86 -10.12 3.34
C THR A 50 -22.34 -11.28 4.19
N ALA A 51 -21.12 -11.19 4.72
CA ALA A 51 -20.53 -12.19 5.60
C ALA A 51 -21.38 -12.40 6.87
N ARG A 52 -21.89 -11.31 7.48
CA ARG A 52 -22.79 -11.37 8.64
C ARG A 52 -24.12 -12.06 8.32
N LEU A 53 -24.65 -11.87 7.11
CA LEU A 53 -25.85 -12.59 6.64
C LEU A 53 -25.59 -14.07 6.39
N ASP A 54 -24.36 -14.42 6.02
CA ASP A 54 -23.92 -15.80 5.82
C ASP A 54 -23.52 -16.52 7.14
N ASN A 55 -23.76 -15.87 8.29
CA ASN A 55 -23.49 -16.35 9.65
C ASN A 55 -22.02 -16.40 10.06
N ASP A 56 -21.14 -15.69 9.35
CA ASP A 56 -19.79 -15.44 9.88
C ASP A 56 -19.90 -14.61 11.16
N ASP A 57 -19.04 -14.90 12.14
CA ASP A 57 -18.93 -14.06 13.33
C ASP A 57 -18.34 -12.67 12.97
N TYR A 58 -18.43 -11.72 13.90
CA TYR A 58 -17.99 -10.34 13.66
C TYR A 58 -16.53 -10.26 13.22
N PHE A 59 -15.64 -11.05 13.83
CA PHE A 59 -14.21 -10.98 13.55
C PHE A 59 -13.93 -11.48 12.14
N THR A 60 -14.45 -12.66 11.78
CA THR A 60 -14.31 -13.22 10.43
C THR A 60 -14.89 -12.30 9.35
N ALA A 61 -16.07 -11.71 9.59
CA ALA A 61 -16.67 -10.75 8.65
C ALA A 61 -15.81 -9.48 8.51
N SER A 62 -15.25 -8.99 9.61
CA SER A 62 -14.37 -7.81 9.61
C SER A 62 -13.06 -8.09 8.89
N GLU A 63 -12.47 -9.27 9.01
CA GLU A 63 -11.24 -9.64 8.29
C GLU A 63 -11.48 -9.62 6.77
N LYS A 64 -12.57 -10.24 6.29
CA LYS A 64 -12.92 -10.24 4.85
C LYS A 64 -13.16 -8.84 4.31
N ALA A 65 -13.77 -7.97 5.12
CA ALA A 65 -14.02 -6.59 4.77
C ALA A 65 -12.70 -5.80 4.66
N ILE A 66 -11.81 -5.92 5.65
CA ILE A 66 -10.48 -5.29 5.63
C ILE A 66 -9.62 -5.81 4.47
N GLU A 67 -9.67 -7.11 4.16
CA GLU A 67 -8.99 -7.67 2.99
C GLU A 67 -9.49 -7.03 1.69
N THR A 68 -10.81 -6.82 1.58
CA THR A 68 -11.41 -6.13 0.43
C THR A 68 -11.01 -4.65 0.40
N LEU A 69 -10.97 -4.00 1.56
CA LEU A 69 -10.61 -2.60 1.72
C LEU A 69 -9.17 -2.34 1.26
N CYS A 70 -8.23 -3.18 1.67
CA CYS A 70 -6.79 -3.02 1.44
C CYS A 70 -6.25 -3.75 0.20
N ARG A 71 -7.09 -4.45 -0.58
CA ARG A 71 -6.64 -5.19 -1.76
C ARG A 71 -5.87 -4.30 -2.73
N GLY A 72 -4.63 -4.69 -3.06
CA GLY A 72 -3.71 -3.92 -3.91
C GLY A 72 -3.09 -2.69 -3.27
N LEU A 73 -3.22 -2.57 -1.94
CA LEU A 73 -2.60 -1.52 -1.12
C LEU A 73 -1.71 -2.14 -0.05
N GLU A 74 -1.11 -3.30 -0.34
CA GLU A 74 -0.27 -4.05 0.59
C GLU A 74 1.10 -3.38 0.77
N ILE A 75 1.78 -3.12 -0.36
CA ILE A 75 3.08 -2.45 -0.38
C ILE A 75 2.95 -1.22 -1.29
N SER A 76 3.28 -0.05 -0.76
CA SER A 76 3.34 1.15 -1.59
C SER A 76 4.66 1.22 -2.35
N PRO A 77 4.71 1.94 -3.48
CA PRO A 77 5.98 2.25 -4.13
C PRO A 77 6.98 2.95 -3.19
N TYR A 78 6.49 3.78 -2.27
CA TYR A 78 7.32 4.48 -1.29
C TYR A 78 7.99 3.49 -0.34
N ASP A 79 7.21 2.59 0.26
CA ASP A 79 7.71 1.59 1.21
C ASP A 79 8.69 0.64 0.51
N PHE A 80 8.38 0.23 -0.72
CA PHE A 80 9.25 -0.63 -1.51
C PHE A 80 10.62 0.00 -1.79
N ILE A 81 10.66 1.26 -2.23
CA ILE A 81 11.92 1.97 -2.49
C ILE A 81 12.67 2.23 -1.18
N SER A 82 11.97 2.66 -0.14
CA SER A 82 12.57 2.91 1.17
C SER A 82 13.18 1.64 1.76
N ASP A 83 12.50 0.50 1.63
CA ASP A 83 13.01 -0.80 2.09
C ASP A 83 14.28 -1.22 1.34
N ILE A 84 14.34 -1.01 0.02
CA ILE A 84 15.56 -1.25 -0.76
C ILE A 84 16.70 -0.36 -0.28
N LEU A 85 16.45 0.94 -0.06
CA LEU A 85 17.48 1.85 0.43
C LEU A 85 18.03 1.45 1.79
N VAL A 86 17.15 1.08 2.73
CA VAL A 86 17.53 0.64 4.07
C VAL A 86 18.34 -0.66 4.01
N ASN A 87 17.88 -1.65 3.25
CA ASN A 87 18.48 -2.99 3.28
C ASN A 87 19.71 -3.13 2.39
N GLU A 88 19.77 -2.42 1.27
CA GLU A 88 20.81 -2.62 0.25
C GLU A 88 21.84 -1.47 0.19
N PHE A 89 21.49 -0.26 0.66
CA PHE A 89 22.33 0.93 0.45
C PHE A 89 22.72 1.68 1.73
N PHE A 90 22.03 1.49 2.85
CA PHE A 90 22.24 2.25 4.09
C PHE A 90 23.70 2.24 4.56
N GLU A 91 24.31 1.06 4.64
CA GLU A 91 25.71 0.92 5.08
C GLU A 91 26.71 1.43 4.04
N HIS A 92 26.36 1.35 2.75
CA HIS A 92 27.26 1.69 1.65
C HIS A 92 27.34 3.19 1.37
N LEU A 93 26.23 3.91 1.54
CA LEU A 93 26.13 5.33 1.21
C LEU A 93 26.15 6.25 2.44
N SER A 94 26.31 5.70 3.65
CA SER A 94 26.28 6.48 4.91
C SER A 94 25.05 7.38 5.01
N LEU A 95 23.90 6.91 4.53
CA LEU A 95 22.65 7.66 4.58
C LEU A 95 22.22 7.82 6.04
N ASP A 96 21.86 9.03 6.46
CA ASP A 96 21.10 9.22 7.70
C ASP A 96 19.59 9.08 7.42
N ASP A 97 18.77 9.00 8.48
CA ASP A 97 17.31 8.83 8.32
C ASP A 97 16.68 9.94 7.46
N CYS A 98 17.17 11.18 7.60
CA CYS A 98 16.75 12.32 6.77
C CYS A 98 17.11 12.11 5.29
N SER A 99 18.21 11.45 5.00
CA SER A 99 18.63 11.11 3.64
C SER A 99 17.73 10.04 3.04
N ILE A 100 17.20 9.08 3.82
CA ILE A 100 16.32 8.04 3.28
C ILE A 100 15.03 8.65 2.73
N GLU A 101 14.32 9.47 3.49
CA GLU A 101 13.10 10.12 2.99
C GLU A 101 13.37 10.95 1.73
N LEU A 102 14.45 11.72 1.72
CA LEU A 102 14.86 12.52 0.56
C LEU A 102 15.12 11.65 -0.68
N TRP A 103 15.88 10.58 -0.53
CA TRP A 103 16.24 9.69 -1.63
C TRP A 103 15.06 8.86 -2.11
N THR A 104 14.21 8.37 -1.20
CA THR A 104 12.97 7.68 -1.57
C THR A 104 12.11 8.58 -2.46
N ASN A 105 11.87 9.83 -2.07
CA ASN A 105 11.09 10.77 -2.88
C ASN A 105 11.76 11.09 -4.23
N THR A 106 13.09 11.18 -4.26
CA THR A 106 13.83 11.42 -5.51
C THR A 106 13.70 10.23 -6.47
N LEU A 107 13.91 9.02 -5.96
CA LEU A 107 13.88 7.77 -6.74
C LEU A 107 12.46 7.38 -7.15
N LEU A 108 11.43 7.71 -6.37
CA LEU A 108 10.04 7.55 -6.78
C LEU A 108 9.72 8.31 -8.08
N ASN A 109 10.28 9.51 -8.24
CA ASN A 109 10.08 10.29 -9.47
C ASN A 109 10.89 9.72 -10.64
N GLU A 110 12.14 9.32 -10.40
CA GLU A 110 13.02 8.75 -11.42
C GLU A 110 12.49 7.39 -11.93
N LEU A 111 12.01 6.54 -11.03
CA LEU A 111 11.57 5.17 -11.31
C LEU A 111 10.06 5.04 -11.49
N ALA A 112 9.36 6.17 -11.64
CA ALA A 112 7.92 6.19 -11.89
C ALA A 112 7.51 5.31 -13.10
N PRO A 113 8.25 5.26 -14.22
CA PRO A 113 7.92 4.37 -15.34
C PRO A 113 7.96 2.88 -14.98
N GLU A 114 8.93 2.45 -14.16
CA GLU A 114 9.13 1.07 -13.73
C GLU A 114 8.09 0.62 -12.71
N LEU A 115 7.69 1.53 -11.81
CA LEU A 115 6.69 1.25 -10.77
C LEU A 115 5.25 1.30 -11.31
N LYS A 116 5.04 1.93 -12.47
CA LYS A 116 3.70 2.18 -12.99
C LYS A 116 2.97 0.89 -13.37
N GLY A 117 1.82 0.68 -12.75
CA GLY A 117 0.91 -0.43 -13.07
C GLY A 117 1.31 -1.74 -12.41
N THR A 118 2.35 -1.74 -11.58
CA THR A 118 2.75 -2.89 -10.77
C THR A 118 2.02 -2.80 -9.43
N GLU A 119 1.20 -3.80 -9.13
CA GLU A 119 0.63 -3.99 -7.79
C GLU A 119 1.67 -4.73 -6.94
N LEU A 120 2.24 -4.03 -5.95
CA LEU A 120 3.26 -4.58 -5.08
C LEU A 120 2.62 -5.29 -3.89
N SER A 121 2.99 -6.54 -3.70
CA SER A 121 2.60 -7.38 -2.57
C SER A 121 3.73 -8.35 -2.22
N ASP A 122 3.71 -8.89 -1.01
CA ASP A 122 4.65 -9.94 -0.61
C ASP A 122 4.49 -11.16 -1.54
N GLU A 123 3.25 -11.53 -1.88
CA GLU A 123 2.97 -12.64 -2.80
C GLU A 123 3.60 -12.41 -4.17
N PHE A 124 3.51 -11.19 -4.73
CA PHE A 124 4.16 -10.86 -5.99
C PHE A 124 5.68 -10.93 -5.86
N LEU A 125 6.25 -10.32 -4.82
CA LEU A 125 7.70 -10.26 -4.60
C LEU A 125 8.33 -11.64 -4.35
N ASP A 126 7.55 -12.62 -3.88
CA ASP A 126 7.96 -14.02 -3.73
C ASP A 126 7.98 -14.81 -5.06
N THR A 127 7.38 -14.26 -6.13
CA THR A 127 7.45 -14.88 -7.46
C THR A 127 8.79 -14.64 -8.15
N THR A 128 9.11 -15.45 -9.18
CA THR A 128 10.30 -15.19 -10.02
C THR A 128 10.25 -13.82 -10.69
N GLU A 129 9.07 -13.36 -11.11
CA GLU A 129 8.90 -12.05 -11.74
C GLU A 129 9.12 -10.92 -10.74
N GLY A 130 8.57 -11.03 -9.53
CA GLY A 130 8.78 -10.07 -8.46
C GLY A 130 10.22 -9.97 -7.98
N VAL A 131 10.92 -11.11 -7.86
CA VAL A 131 12.37 -11.11 -7.55
C VAL A 131 13.16 -10.39 -8.65
N VAL A 132 12.88 -10.67 -9.92
CA VAL A 132 13.53 -9.99 -11.05
C VAL A 132 13.20 -8.49 -11.04
N PHE A 133 11.97 -8.12 -10.72
CA PHE A 133 11.54 -6.74 -10.59
C PHE A 133 12.33 -6.01 -9.50
N LYS A 134 12.41 -6.57 -8.29
CA LYS A 134 13.19 -6.02 -7.18
C LYS A 134 14.66 -5.83 -7.57
N LEU A 135 15.30 -6.85 -8.15
CA LEU A 135 16.70 -6.75 -8.60
C LEU A 135 16.90 -5.67 -9.67
N THR A 136 15.93 -5.52 -10.59
CA THR A 136 15.98 -4.50 -11.64
C THR A 136 15.93 -3.11 -11.03
N VAL A 137 15.00 -2.88 -10.09
CA VAL A 137 14.86 -1.61 -9.38
C VAL A 137 16.11 -1.31 -8.54
N THR A 138 16.61 -2.27 -7.76
CA THR A 138 17.87 -2.12 -7.01
C THR A 138 19.04 -1.74 -7.92
N GLY A 139 19.19 -2.39 -9.08
CA GLY A 139 20.23 -2.06 -10.06
C GLY A 139 20.09 -0.65 -10.65
N ARG A 140 18.86 -0.20 -10.91
CA ARG A 140 18.59 1.17 -11.39
C ARG A 140 18.94 2.22 -10.33
N ILE A 141 18.65 1.94 -9.06
CA ILE A 141 19.03 2.81 -7.93
C ILE A 141 20.56 2.92 -7.83
N ALA A 142 21.28 1.79 -7.92
CA ALA A 142 22.74 1.80 -7.90
C ALA A 142 23.33 2.65 -9.04
N LEU A 143 22.83 2.46 -10.27
CA LEU A 143 23.24 3.27 -11.43
C LEU A 143 22.95 4.76 -11.23
N PHE A 144 21.78 5.10 -10.70
CA PHE A 144 21.42 6.48 -10.40
C PHE A 144 22.42 7.12 -9.43
N PHE A 145 22.80 6.41 -8.36
CA PHE A 145 23.80 6.93 -7.42
C PHE A 145 25.18 7.08 -8.06
N GLU A 146 25.64 6.10 -8.83
CA GLU A 146 26.92 6.18 -9.56
C GLU A 146 26.96 7.39 -10.53
N GLU A 147 25.89 7.61 -11.29
CA GLU A 147 25.79 8.73 -12.24
C GLU A 147 25.78 10.10 -11.55
N ASN A 148 25.32 10.15 -10.30
CA ASN A 148 25.29 11.36 -9.47
C ASN A 148 26.52 11.47 -8.53
N GLY A 149 27.48 10.55 -8.63
CA GLY A 149 28.73 10.58 -7.89
C GLY A 149 28.60 10.25 -6.40
N LEU A 150 27.63 9.40 -6.05
CA LEU A 150 27.37 8.89 -4.70
C LEU A 150 27.88 7.46 -4.54
#